data_AF-A0A7X2ZWZ4-F1
#
_entry.id   AF-A0A7X2ZWZ4-F1
#
_cell.length_a   1.000
_cell.length_b   1.000
_cell.length_c   1.000
_cell.angle_alpha   90.00
_cell.angle_beta   90.00
_cell.angle_gamma   90.00
#
_symmetry.space_group_name_H-M   'P 1'
#
loop_
_entity.id
_entity.type
_entity.pdbx_description
1 polymer ?
#
loop_
_entity_poly.entity_id
_entity_poly.type
_entity_poly.pdbx_seq_one_letter_code
_entity_poly.pdbx_strand_id
1 'polypeptide(L)'
;SIVLPLRVDATSTTFAMSRQLSIDGPNVDTLTFNYDVKEIYKSRACGYIANFENLTATIKQDDSVWVQTIDVDNALIENTASAHVKILH
;
A
#
# COMPACT_ATOMS: atom_id res chain seq x y z
N SER A 1 -9.50 9.51 -2.43
CA SER A 1 -8.27 8.68 -2.45
C SER A 1 -8.02 8.18 -1.04
N ILE A 2 -7.40 7.02 -0.91
CA ILE A 2 -7.04 6.42 0.38
C ILE A 2 -5.52 6.40 0.45
N VAL A 3 -4.93 6.85 1.55
CA VAL A 3 -3.47 6.81 1.76
C VAL A 3 -3.16 5.69 2.74
N LEU A 4 -2.30 4.75 2.32
CA LEU A 4 -1.92 3.60 3.13
C LEU A 4 -0.42 3.67 3.45
N PRO A 5 -0.01 3.52 4.72
CA PRO A 5 1.39 3.46 5.09
C PRO A 5 2.03 2.14 4.66
N LEU A 6 3.32 2.16 4.33
CA LEU A 6 4.11 0.94 4.06
C LEU A 6 5.08 0.69 5.21
N ARG A 7 5.33 -0.59 5.50
CA ARG A 7 6.30 -1.04 6.49
C ARG A 7 7.73 -0.83 5.99
N VAL A 8 8.54 -0.12 6.76
CA VAL A 8 9.96 0.11 6.47
C VAL A 8 10.86 -1.08 6.85
N ASP A 9 10.37 -1.99 7.69
CA ASP A 9 11.10 -3.13 8.24
C ASP A 9 10.79 -4.47 7.53
N ALA A 10 10.06 -4.39 6.40
CA ALA A 10 9.63 -5.55 5.63
C ALA A 10 9.65 -5.22 4.14
N THR A 11 9.63 -6.26 3.29
CA THR A 11 9.52 -6.12 1.83
C THR A 11 8.06 -6.20 1.34
N SER A 12 7.11 -6.28 2.27
CA SER A 12 5.69 -6.27 1.96
C SER A 12 4.83 -5.69 3.07
N THR A 13 3.69 -5.11 2.69
CA THR A 13 2.63 -4.67 3.60
C THR A 13 1.28 -5.21 3.12
N THR A 14 0.53 -5.83 4.02
CA THR A 14 -0.79 -6.38 3.72
C THR A 14 -1.87 -5.64 4.50
N PHE A 15 -2.95 -5.27 3.82
CA PHE A 15 -4.14 -4.64 4.40
C PHE A 15 -5.38 -5.49 4.14
N ALA A 16 -6.21 -5.66 5.15
CA ALA A 16 -7.57 -6.18 5.00
C ALA A 16 -8.54 -4.99 4.96
N MET A 17 -9.23 -4.82 3.84
CA MET A 17 -10.18 -3.74 3.58
C MET A 17 -11.59 -4.31 3.60
N SER A 18 -12.39 -3.85 4.57
CA SER A 18 -13.78 -4.29 4.70
C SER A 18 -14.73 -3.22 4.19
N ARG A 19 -15.75 -3.64 3.44
CA ARG A 19 -16.86 -2.80 3.02
C ARG A 19 -18.16 -3.47 3.47
N GLN A 20 -18.90 -2.77 4.32
CA GLN A 20 -20.22 -3.24 4.74
C GLN A 20 -21.23 -2.92 3.63
N LEU A 21 -21.80 -3.97 3.02
CA LEU A 21 -22.75 -3.85 1.91
C LEU A 21 -24.20 -4.02 2.37
N SER A 22 -24.44 -4.83 3.41
CA SER A 22 -25.77 -5.13 3.95
C SER A 22 -25.67 -5.63 5.40
N ILE A 23 -26.78 -6.14 5.92
CA ILE A 23 -26.87 -6.84 7.21
C ILE A 23 -26.18 -8.23 7.21
N ASP A 24 -25.81 -8.76 6.03
CA ASP A 24 -25.27 -10.12 5.88
C ASP A 24 -23.77 -10.22 6.23
N GLY A 25 -23.12 -9.08 6.53
CA GLY A 25 -21.73 -9.01 6.96
C GLY A 25 -20.81 -8.31 5.96
N PRO A 26 -19.62 -7.86 6.42
CA PRO A 26 -18.71 -7.10 5.58
C PRO A 26 -18.07 -7.98 4.51
N ASN A 27 -17.98 -7.46 3.29
CA ASN A 27 -17.12 -8.01 2.26
C ASN A 27 -15.68 -7.56 2.53
N VAL A 28 -14.72 -8.50 2.61
CA VAL A 28 -13.34 -8.21 3.00
C VAL A 28 -12.37 -8.60 1.88
N ASP A 29 -11.66 -7.60 1.36
CA ASP A 29 -10.60 -7.79 0.37
C ASP A 29 -9.23 -7.64 1.03
N THR A 30 -8.29 -8.50 0.63
CA THR A 30 -6.91 -8.42 1.11
C THR A 30 -6.00 -7.85 0.02
N LEU A 31 -5.41 -6.70 0.29
CA LEU A 31 -4.45 -6.01 -0.57
C LEU A 31 -3.03 -6.31 -0.06
N THR A 32 -2.13 -6.69 -0.95
CA THR A 32 -0.71 -6.89 -0.63
C THR A 32 0.14 -6.00 -1.51
N PHE A 33 0.99 -5.21 -0.87
CA PHE A 33 1.97 -4.34 -1.51
C PHE A 33 3.34 -4.99 -1.32
N ASN A 34 4.08 -5.18 -2.41
CA ASN A 34 5.47 -5.66 -2.38
C ASN A 34 6.39 -4.57 -2.93
N TYR A 35 7.56 -4.42 -2.32
CA TYR A 35 8.48 -3.33 -2.62
C TYR A 35 9.88 -3.63 -2.06
N ASP A 36 10.87 -2.92 -2.59
CA ASP A 36 12.22 -2.91 -2.07
C ASP A 36 12.41 -1.69 -1.16
N VAL A 37 12.86 -1.90 0.07
CA VAL A 37 13.19 -0.79 0.99
C VAL A 37 14.64 -0.39 0.81
N LYS A 38 14.87 0.89 0.50
CA LYS A 38 16.19 1.47 0.34
C LYS A 38 16.39 2.62 1.31
N GLU A 39 17.33 2.44 2.23
CA GLU A 39 17.66 3.46 3.21
C GLU A 39 18.72 4.42 2.67
N ILE A 40 18.39 5.71 2.68
CA ILE A 40 19.30 6.80 2.31
C ILE A 40 19.72 7.52 3.57
N TYR A 41 21.00 7.45 3.91
CA TYR A 41 21.56 8.20 5.02
C TYR A 41 21.43 9.71 4.77
N LYS A 42 20.87 10.44 5.75
CA LYS A 42 20.77 11.90 5.69
C LYS A 42 21.85 12.57 6.52
N SER A 43 21.93 12.27 7.81
CA SER A 43 22.94 12.83 8.72
C SER A 43 22.96 12.08 10.05
N ARG A 44 23.96 12.35 10.90
CA ARG A 44 24.04 11.73 12.23
C ARG A 44 22.84 12.13 13.12
N ALA A 45 22.33 13.35 12.95
CA ALA A 45 21.21 13.86 13.72
C ALA A 45 19.85 13.40 13.18
N CYS A 46 19.75 13.18 11.86
CA CYS A 46 18.49 12.85 11.18
C CYS A 46 18.35 11.35 10.86
N GLY A 47 19.42 10.57 10.96
CA GLY A 47 19.42 9.15 10.60
C GLY A 47 19.25 8.92 9.10
N TYR A 48 18.43 7.93 8.76
CA TYR A 48 18.16 7.45 7.41
C TYR A 48 16.71 7.76 7.00
N ILE A 49 16.49 7.89 5.70
CA ILE A 49 15.16 7.92 5.08
C ILE A 49 14.96 6.61 4.33
N ALA A 50 13.82 5.94 4.55
CA ALA A 50 13.41 4.81 3.75
C ALA A 50 12.70 5.31 2.48
N ASN A 51 13.21 4.90 1.33
CA ASN A 51 12.54 4.96 0.05
C ASN A 51 12.02 3.57 -0.32
N PHE A 52 10.89 3.53 -1.04
CA PHE A 52 10.34 2.28 -1.57
C PHE A 52 10.51 2.28 -3.08
N GLU A 53 11.19 1.26 -3.61
CA GLU A 53 11.41 1.06 -5.03
C GLU A 53 10.60 -0.17 -5.51
N ASN A 54 10.30 -0.23 -6.82
CA ASN A 54 9.63 -1.36 -7.45
C ASN A 54 8.28 -1.75 -6.82
N LEU A 55 7.50 -0.75 -6.37
CA LEU A 55 6.22 -0.99 -5.71
C LEU A 55 5.25 -1.71 -6.67
N THR A 56 4.72 -2.84 -6.21
CA THR A 56 3.66 -3.60 -6.87
C THR A 56 2.52 -3.85 -5.90
N ALA A 57 1.30 -3.95 -6.41
CA ALA A 57 0.11 -4.20 -5.60
C ALA A 57 -0.68 -5.38 -6.18
N THR A 58 -1.14 -6.27 -5.31
CA THR A 58 -1.98 -7.41 -5.67
C THR A 58 -3.20 -7.47 -4.75
N ILE A 59 -4.31 -7.97 -5.29
CA ILE A 59 -5.53 -8.28 -4.54
C ILE A 59 -5.64 -9.79 -4.48
N LYS A 60 -5.88 -10.33 -3.28
CA LYS A 60 -6.31 -11.72 -3.17
C LYS A 60 -7.69 -11.84 -3.81
N GLN A 61 -7.76 -12.51 -4.95
CA GLN A 61 -9.03 -12.80 -5.62
C GLN A 61 -9.82 -13.82 -4.78
N ASP A 62 -11.09 -13.52 -4.53
CA ASP A 62 -12.07 -14.36 -3.86
C ASP A 62 -13.39 -14.32 -4.68
N ASP A 63 -14.38 -15.12 -4.33
CA ASP A 63 -15.67 -15.20 -5.05
C ASP A 63 -16.46 -13.87 -5.03
N SER A 64 -16.05 -12.93 -4.17
CA SER A 64 -16.65 -11.59 -4.05
C SER A 64 -15.58 -10.54 -3.76
N VAL A 65 -14.91 -10.04 -4.81
CA VAL A 65 -13.94 -8.92 -4.71
C VAL A 65 -14.65 -7.61 -5.03
N TRP A 66 -14.59 -6.62 -4.14
CA TRP A 66 -15.18 -5.31 -4.36
C TRP A 66 -14.18 -4.27 -4.90
N VAL A 67 -12.90 -4.44 -4.58
CA VAL A 67 -11.80 -3.65 -5.15
C VAL A 67 -11.52 -4.17 -6.56
N GLN A 68 -12.05 -3.48 -7.58
CA GLN A 68 -11.95 -3.96 -8.97
C GLN A 68 -10.57 -3.67 -9.61
N THR A 69 -9.89 -2.61 -9.19
CA THR A 69 -8.57 -2.24 -9.75
C THR A 69 -7.74 -1.48 -8.72
N ILE A 70 -6.46 -1.82 -8.61
CA ILE A 70 -5.45 -0.98 -7.96
C ILE A 70 -4.57 -0.41 -9.07
N ASP A 71 -4.45 0.91 -9.13
CA ASP A 71 -3.45 1.56 -9.97
C ASP A 71 -2.32 2.12 -9.09
N VAL A 72 -1.09 1.82 -9.46
CA VAL A 72 0.12 2.32 -8.78
C VAL A 72 0.64 3.48 -9.62
N ASP A 73 0.16 4.68 -9.30
CA ASP A 73 0.51 5.92 -10.02
C ASP A 73 2.03 6.23 -9.98
N ASN A 74 2.73 5.78 -8.92
CA ASN A 74 4.18 5.94 -8.80
C ASN A 74 4.83 4.74 -8.09
N ALA A 75 5.72 4.04 -8.80
CA ALA A 75 6.42 2.86 -8.29
C ALA A 75 7.67 3.19 -7.45
N LEU A 76 8.11 4.45 -7.46
CA LEU A 76 9.19 4.98 -6.63
C LEU A 76 8.61 5.96 -5.60
N ILE A 77 8.70 5.60 -4.32
CA ILE A 77 8.29 6.47 -3.22
C ILE A 77 9.53 7.00 -2.54
N GLU A 78 9.95 8.20 -2.96
CA GLU A 78 10.92 9.00 -2.23
C GLU A 78 10.18 9.80 -1.16
N ASN A 79 10.46 9.51 0.11
CA ASN A 79 9.67 10.03 1.22
C ASN A 79 9.59 11.57 1.21
N THR A 80 8.47 12.10 0.73
CA THR A 80 7.98 13.47 0.96
C THR A 80 6.46 13.56 0.71
N ALA A 81 5.67 13.53 1.78
CA ALA A 81 4.40 14.25 1.92
C ALA A 81 3.26 14.14 0.87
N SER A 82 3.17 13.14 -0.02
CA SER A 82 2.09 13.07 -1.04
C SER A 82 1.43 11.70 -1.16
N ALA A 83 0.17 11.64 -1.63
CA ALA A 83 -0.64 10.41 -1.67
C ALA A 83 -0.04 9.34 -2.61
N HIS A 84 -0.04 8.07 -2.17
CA HIS A 84 0.76 7.00 -2.80
C HIS A 84 -0.04 5.89 -3.51
N VAL A 85 -1.37 5.80 -3.33
CA VAL A 85 -2.23 4.85 -4.06
C VAL A 85 -3.59 5.49 -4.30
N LYS A 86 -4.13 5.39 -5.51
CA LYS A 86 -5.47 5.85 -5.85
C LYS A 86 -6.39 4.67 -6.11
N ILE A 87 -7.17 4.30 -5.08
CA ILE A 87 -8.26 3.34 -5.25
C ILE A 87 -9.46 4.10 -5.81
N LEU A 88 -9.89 3.71 -7.02
CA LEU A 88 -11.12 4.16 -7.65
C LEU A 88 -12.22 3.12 -7.38
N HIS A 89 -13.43 3.59 -7.07
CA HIS A 89 -14.62 2.78 -6.85
C HIS A 89 -15.53 2.88 -8.07
#